data_AF-N1QJL8-F1
#
_entry.id   AF-N1QJL8-F1
#
_cell.length_a   1.000
_cell.length_b   1.000
_cell.length_c   1.000
_cell.angle_alpha   90.00
_cell.angle_beta   90.00
_cell.angle_gamma   90.00
#
_symmetry.space_group_name_H-M   'P 1'
#
loop_
_entity.id
_entity.type
_entity.pdbx_description
1 polymer ?
#
loop_
_entity_poly.entity_id
_entity_poly.type
_entity_poly.pdbx_seq_one_letter_code
_entity_poly.pdbx_strand_id
1 'polypeptide(L)'
;RPPPPRPVQVSKKIAWLLRHGAEKEHLTLDSAGFANVHDVLENRNLKSLKVTFDELRACVRENDKQRFTLKLRSKSADTKDDDEDENEKESKNPSDYLIRANQGHSLKKIIQDQELLQPITATEENNIPAVAIHGTTKNAWKLIVASGGLKPMGRNHIHFAPGLPAEGKEKEKEKEKEIPVISGIRASSKILIYLDLAKAMQAGIKFWRSDNGVILSEGDENGLISMHFFQRVEDRTKEGGGAILIRDGKLL
;
A
#
# COMPACT_ATOMS: atom_id res chain seq x y z
N ARG A 1 22.04 14.29 3.85
CA ARG A 1 20.69 14.45 4.43
C ARG A 1 20.67 13.76 5.79
N PRO A 2 20.17 14.38 6.87
CA PRO A 2 20.13 13.75 8.19
C PRO A 2 19.30 12.46 8.15
N PRO A 3 19.54 11.51 9.08
CA PRO A 3 18.74 10.31 9.20
C PRO A 3 17.28 10.68 9.50
N PRO A 4 16.29 9.93 8.99
CA PRO A 4 14.89 10.22 9.27
C PRO A 4 14.56 9.97 10.76
N PRO A 5 13.44 10.49 11.28
CA PRO A 5 13.01 10.25 12.66
C PRO A 5 12.91 8.75 12.99
N ARG A 6 13.11 8.39 14.27
CA ARG A 6 13.13 7.00 14.75
C ARG A 6 11.91 6.17 14.29
N PRO A 7 10.65 6.64 14.43
CA PRO A 7 9.49 5.87 13.97
C PRO A 7 9.52 5.58 12.46
N VAL A 8 10.04 6.51 11.66
CA VAL A 8 10.17 6.36 10.20
C VAL A 8 11.25 5.33 9.86
N GLN A 9 12.35 5.27 10.63
CA GLN A 9 13.39 4.25 10.46
C GLN A 9 12.84 2.85 10.74
N VAL A 10 12.16 2.68 11.89
CA VAL A 10 11.53 1.42 12.30
C VAL A 10 10.53 0.96 11.25
N SER A 11 9.59 1.84 10.87
CA SER A 11 8.57 1.54 9.84
C SER A 11 9.17 1.11 8.51
N LYS A 12 10.25 1.78 8.05
CA LYS A 12 10.93 1.41 6.80
C LYS A 12 11.59 0.04 6.88
N LYS A 13 12.21 -0.32 8.01
CA LYS A 13 12.87 -1.62 8.16
C LYS A 13 11.88 -2.76 8.27
N ILE A 14 10.81 -2.60 9.05
CA ILE A 14 9.71 -3.58 9.13
C ILE A 14 9.08 -3.75 7.74
N ALA A 15 8.75 -2.65 7.04
CA ALA A 15 8.18 -2.73 5.70
C ALA A 15 9.12 -3.41 4.69
N TRP A 16 10.43 -3.14 4.74
CA TRP A 16 11.38 -3.80 3.85
C TRP A 16 11.43 -5.31 4.12
N LEU A 17 11.50 -5.71 5.40
CA LEU A 17 11.59 -7.13 5.78
C LEU A 17 10.34 -7.88 5.33
N LEU A 18 9.15 -7.39 5.67
CA LEU A 18 7.88 -8.07 5.36
C LEU A 18 7.52 -8.05 3.87
N ARG A 19 8.00 -7.07 3.09
CA ARG A 19 7.64 -6.94 1.66
C ARG A 19 8.64 -7.55 0.69
N HIS A 20 9.91 -7.60 1.09
CA HIS A 20 11.02 -7.89 0.18
C HIS A 20 12.08 -8.78 0.82
N GLY A 21 12.36 -8.59 2.11
CA GLY A 21 13.50 -9.21 2.79
C GLY A 21 13.26 -10.61 3.33
N ALA A 22 12.01 -11.05 3.49
CA ALA A 22 11.69 -12.25 4.26
C ALA A 22 12.44 -13.50 3.78
N GLU A 23 12.42 -13.82 2.48
CA GLU A 23 13.14 -14.98 1.92
C GLU A 23 14.65 -14.88 2.13
N LYS A 24 15.23 -13.69 1.84
CA LYS A 24 16.67 -13.43 1.99
C LYS A 24 17.13 -13.53 3.44
N GLU A 25 16.26 -13.17 4.37
CA GLU A 25 16.55 -13.14 5.80
C GLU A 25 16.02 -14.38 6.53
N HIS A 26 15.57 -15.40 5.78
CA HIS A 26 15.01 -16.65 6.31
C HIS A 26 13.87 -16.45 7.31
N LEU A 27 13.09 -15.37 7.14
CA LEU A 27 11.88 -15.12 7.91
C LEU A 27 10.72 -15.87 7.25
N THR A 28 10.09 -16.77 8.00
CA THR A 28 8.91 -17.50 7.56
C THR A 28 7.69 -16.59 7.59
N LEU A 29 6.98 -16.51 6.46
CA LEU A 29 5.66 -15.91 6.35
C LEU A 29 4.67 -17.01 5.96
N ASP A 30 3.44 -16.94 6.46
CA ASP A 30 2.34 -17.77 5.97
C ASP A 30 1.81 -17.29 4.60
N SER A 31 0.84 -18.01 4.03
CA SER A 31 0.21 -17.66 2.74
C SER A 31 -0.42 -16.27 2.73
N ALA A 32 -0.91 -15.83 3.90
CA ALA A 32 -1.50 -14.53 4.15
C ALA A 32 -0.44 -13.46 4.55
N GLY A 33 0.85 -13.77 4.43
CA GLY A 33 1.96 -12.86 4.65
C GLY A 33 2.23 -12.50 6.12
N PHE A 34 1.68 -13.23 7.09
CA PHE A 34 1.96 -13.03 8.50
C PHE A 34 3.24 -13.75 8.93
N ALA A 35 4.06 -13.05 9.73
CA ALA A 35 5.19 -13.61 10.47
C ALA A 35 4.97 -13.46 11.98
N ASN A 36 5.60 -14.32 12.76
CA ASN A 36 5.67 -14.16 14.21
C ASN A 36 6.47 -12.91 14.58
N VAL A 37 5.93 -12.09 15.50
CA VAL A 37 6.58 -10.83 15.89
C VAL A 37 7.90 -11.05 16.62
N HIS A 38 8.04 -12.14 17.39
CA HIS A 38 9.32 -12.51 17.99
C HIS A 38 10.40 -12.70 16.91
N ASP A 39 10.12 -13.48 15.87
CA ASP A 39 11.08 -13.75 14.79
C ASP A 39 11.43 -12.49 13.98
N VAL A 40 10.45 -11.60 13.81
CA VAL A 40 10.66 -10.28 13.19
C VAL A 40 11.61 -9.42 14.03
N LEU A 41 11.43 -9.37 15.35
CA LEU A 41 12.31 -8.61 16.25
C LEU A 41 13.71 -9.23 16.36
N GLU A 42 13.79 -10.56 16.30
CA GLU A 42 15.04 -11.30 16.35
C GLU A 42 15.87 -11.20 15.06
N ASN A 43 15.27 -10.73 13.97
CA ASN A 43 15.95 -10.50 12.71
C ASN A 43 17.09 -9.48 12.84
N ARG A 44 18.24 -9.75 12.19
CA ARG A 44 19.44 -8.90 12.27
C ARG A 44 19.17 -7.43 11.93
N ASN A 45 18.26 -7.14 11.00
CA ASN A 45 17.94 -5.78 10.58
C ASN A 45 17.19 -4.99 11.66
N LEU A 46 16.40 -5.65 12.50
CA LEU A 46 15.66 -5.02 13.60
C LEU A 46 16.50 -5.02 14.88
N LYS A 47 17.24 -6.10 15.15
CA LYS A 47 18.23 -6.16 16.25
C LYS A 47 19.30 -5.08 16.15
N SER A 48 19.85 -4.84 14.95
CA SER A 48 20.86 -3.78 14.74
C SER A 48 20.34 -2.37 15.03
N LEU A 49 19.03 -2.16 14.89
CA LEU A 49 18.38 -0.92 15.30
C LEU A 49 17.89 -0.94 16.76
N LYS A 50 18.02 -2.07 17.47
CA LYS A 50 17.46 -2.28 18.81
C LYS A 50 15.98 -1.94 18.88
N VAL A 51 15.21 -2.40 17.89
CA VAL A 51 13.76 -2.16 17.86
C VAL A 51 13.10 -2.96 18.98
N THR A 52 12.28 -2.29 19.80
CA THR A 52 11.52 -2.95 20.86
C THR A 52 10.14 -3.37 20.37
N PHE A 53 9.48 -4.27 21.11
CA PHE A 53 8.10 -4.63 20.83
C PHE A 53 7.15 -3.42 20.95
N ASP A 54 7.36 -2.54 21.93
CA ASP A 54 6.59 -1.31 22.09
C ASP A 54 6.75 -0.36 20.90
N GLU A 55 7.98 -0.21 20.37
CA GLU A 55 8.22 0.57 19.16
C GLU A 55 7.52 -0.04 17.95
N LEU A 56 7.47 -1.37 17.83
CA LEU A 56 6.76 -2.05 16.77
C LEU A 56 5.25 -1.83 16.89
N ARG A 57 4.66 -2.00 18.09
CA ARG A 57 3.23 -1.73 18.33
C ARG A 57 2.88 -0.27 18.03
N ALA A 58 3.66 0.67 18.53
CA ALA A 58 3.48 2.09 18.22
C ALA A 58 3.56 2.34 16.70
N CYS A 59 4.52 1.71 16.00
CA CYS A 59 4.65 1.82 14.55
C CYS A 59 3.45 1.27 13.76
N VAL A 60 2.71 0.30 14.31
CA VAL A 60 1.45 -0.19 13.73
C VAL A 60 0.32 0.78 14.04
N ARG A 61 0.15 1.19 15.31
CA ARG A 61 -0.93 2.05 15.80
C ARG A 61 -0.88 3.47 15.21
N GLU A 62 0.30 4.07 15.16
CA GLU A 62 0.52 5.46 14.71
C GLU A 62 0.77 5.55 13.20
N ASN A 63 0.49 4.48 12.46
CA ASN A 63 0.73 4.45 11.03
C ASN A 63 -0.39 5.14 10.26
N ASP A 64 -0.20 6.41 9.89
CA ASP A 64 -1.15 7.16 9.04
C ASP A 64 -1.54 6.45 7.73
N LYS A 65 -0.71 5.50 7.27
CA LYS A 65 -0.93 4.75 6.02
C LYS A 65 -1.44 3.34 6.25
N GLN A 66 -1.68 2.94 7.50
CA GLN A 66 -2.08 1.59 7.91
C GLN A 66 -1.31 0.51 7.13
N ARG A 67 0.04 0.59 7.21
CA ARG A 67 0.94 -0.25 6.40
C ARG A 67 0.98 -1.71 6.84
N PHE A 68 0.58 -1.98 8.08
CA PHE A 68 0.76 -3.24 8.76
C PHE A 68 -0.53 -3.64 9.46
N THR A 69 -0.76 -4.94 9.54
CA THR A 69 -1.79 -5.53 10.39
C THR A 69 -1.09 -6.37 11.44
N LEU A 70 -1.48 -6.16 12.69
CA LEU A 70 -1.01 -6.90 13.86
C LEU A 70 -2.22 -7.63 14.46
N LYS A 71 -2.10 -8.93 14.69
CA LYS A 71 -3.17 -9.73 15.33
C LYS A 71 -2.59 -10.68 16.36
N LEU A 72 -3.40 -11.07 17.33
CA LEU A 72 -3.07 -12.17 18.22
C LEU A 72 -3.00 -13.49 17.44
N ARG A 73 -2.01 -14.30 17.76
CA ARG A 73 -1.94 -15.69 17.29
C ARG A 73 -3.04 -16.45 18.02
N SER A 74 -3.95 -17.07 17.28
CA SER A 74 -4.89 -18.03 17.87
C SER A 74 -4.05 -19.12 18.55
N LYS A 75 -4.19 -19.29 19.87
CA LYS A 75 -3.63 -20.46 20.54
C LYS A 75 -4.26 -21.67 19.87
N SER A 76 -3.46 -22.50 19.20
CA SER A 76 -3.92 -23.79 18.67
C SER A 76 -4.54 -24.60 19.80
N ALA A 77 -5.58 -25.36 19.48
CA ALA A 77 -6.51 -26.08 20.37
C ALA A 77 -5.90 -27.22 21.24
N ASP A 78 -4.60 -27.16 21.55
CA ASP A 78 -3.86 -28.19 22.29
C ASP A 78 -3.46 -27.78 23.72
N THR A 79 -3.87 -26.61 24.19
CA THR A 79 -3.80 -26.26 25.62
C THR A 79 -5.20 -25.94 26.12
N LYS A 80 -5.86 -26.95 26.69
CA LYS A 80 -6.91 -26.75 27.68
C LYS A 80 -6.24 -26.16 28.91
N ASP A 81 -6.23 -24.85 29.00
CA ASP A 81 -6.17 -24.18 30.29
C ASP A 81 -7.38 -23.27 30.33
N ASP A 82 -8.33 -23.69 31.17
CA ASP A 82 -9.47 -22.92 31.64
C ASP A 82 -8.92 -21.64 32.29
N ASP A 83 -9.25 -20.49 31.72
CA ASP A 83 -9.42 -19.22 32.44
C ASP A 83 -9.90 -18.19 31.41
N GLU A 84 -11.22 -18.21 31.18
CA GLU A 84 -11.97 -17.10 30.61
C GLU A 84 -11.95 -15.95 31.63
N ASP A 85 -10.98 -15.06 31.49
CA ASP A 85 -11.01 -13.76 32.16
C ASP A 85 -11.00 -12.66 31.10
N GLU A 86 -12.20 -12.17 30.78
CA GLU A 86 -12.49 -11.06 29.86
C GLU A 86 -12.02 -9.71 30.44
N ASN A 87 -10.72 -9.60 30.72
CA ASN A 87 -10.05 -8.32 30.98
C ASN A 87 -8.84 -8.21 30.05
N GLU A 88 -9.03 -7.48 28.95
CA GLU A 88 -8.05 -7.17 27.89
C GLU A 88 -6.73 -6.59 28.45
N LYS A 89 -5.86 -7.42 28.99
CA LYS A 89 -4.43 -7.11 29.09
C LYS A 89 -3.79 -7.59 27.81
N GLU A 90 -3.54 -6.67 26.89
CA GLU A 90 -2.66 -6.94 25.73
C GLU A 90 -1.41 -7.66 26.22
N SER A 91 -1.15 -8.85 25.67
CA SER A 91 0.06 -9.61 25.99
C SER A 91 1.30 -8.76 25.73
N LYS A 92 2.27 -8.82 26.65
CA LYS A 92 3.58 -8.18 26.49
C LYS A 92 4.56 -9.07 25.72
N ASN A 93 4.20 -10.33 25.46
CA ASN A 93 5.08 -11.27 24.79
C ASN A 93 4.94 -11.12 23.27
N PRO A 94 6.02 -10.76 22.54
CA PRO A 94 5.95 -10.65 21.08
C PRO A 94 5.58 -11.98 20.40
N SER A 95 5.87 -13.14 21.00
CA SER A 95 5.55 -14.44 20.41
C SER A 95 4.03 -14.70 20.25
N ASP A 96 3.21 -13.97 21.00
CA ASP A 96 1.74 -14.08 20.95
C ASP A 96 1.13 -13.31 19.77
N TYR A 97 1.94 -12.58 19.01
CA TYR A 97 1.48 -11.73 17.93
C TYR A 97 2.02 -12.15 16.57
N LEU A 98 1.19 -11.93 15.56
CA LEU A 98 1.51 -12.06 14.14
C LEU A 98 1.43 -10.69 13.48
N ILE A 99 2.39 -10.38 12.62
CA ILE A 99 2.43 -9.13 11.84
C ILE A 99 2.57 -9.41 10.35
N ARG A 100 1.85 -8.65 9.52
CA ARG A 100 2.04 -8.61 8.07
C ARG A 100 2.14 -7.18 7.54
N ALA A 101 2.61 -7.04 6.31
CA ALA A 101 2.39 -5.82 5.53
C ALA A 101 1.09 -5.93 4.72
N ASN A 102 0.35 -4.83 4.59
CA ASN A 102 -0.98 -4.86 3.96
C ASN A 102 -0.93 -4.81 2.42
N GLN A 103 0.16 -4.28 1.87
CA GLN A 103 0.42 -4.25 0.42
C GLN A 103 1.89 -3.99 0.13
N GLY A 104 2.26 -4.04 -1.16
CA GLY A 104 3.58 -3.66 -1.66
C GLY A 104 4.61 -4.78 -1.68
N HIS A 105 4.17 -6.04 -1.65
CA HIS A 105 5.00 -7.22 -1.71
C HIS A 105 5.70 -7.38 -3.08
N SER A 106 6.86 -8.01 -3.05
CA SER A 106 7.54 -8.56 -4.22
C SER A 106 7.86 -10.06 -4.06
N LEU A 107 7.24 -10.72 -3.08
CA LEU A 107 7.49 -12.11 -2.67
C LEU A 107 6.48 -13.06 -3.33
N LYS A 108 6.49 -13.13 -4.67
CA LYS A 108 5.49 -13.88 -5.47
C LYS A 108 5.32 -15.36 -5.08
N LYS A 109 6.36 -15.98 -4.51
CA LYS A 109 6.33 -17.41 -4.14
C LYS A 109 5.68 -17.69 -2.79
N ILE A 110 5.57 -16.68 -1.92
CA ILE A 110 5.22 -16.86 -0.51
C ILE A 110 3.81 -16.37 -0.24
N ILE A 111 3.43 -15.25 -0.85
CA ILE A 111 2.18 -14.56 -0.57
C ILE A 111 1.19 -14.83 -1.69
N GLN A 112 0.05 -15.43 -1.34
CA GLN A 112 -1.08 -15.54 -2.26
C GLN A 112 -1.92 -14.27 -2.13
N ASP A 113 -1.75 -13.35 -3.09
CA ASP A 113 -2.42 -12.06 -3.07
C ASP A 113 -3.96 -12.18 -3.02
N GLN A 114 -4.52 -13.34 -3.42
CA GLN A 114 -5.95 -13.66 -3.31
C GLN A 114 -6.49 -13.70 -1.86
N GLU A 115 -5.67 -14.03 -0.87
CA GLU A 115 -6.07 -14.03 0.55
C GLU A 115 -5.98 -12.64 1.19
N LEU A 116 -5.38 -11.67 0.48
CA LEU A 116 -5.09 -10.33 1.00
C LEU A 116 -5.96 -9.24 0.41
N LEU A 117 -6.52 -9.49 -0.78
CA LEU A 117 -7.06 -8.46 -1.63
C LEU A 117 -8.52 -8.77 -1.98
N GLN A 118 -9.39 -7.79 -1.76
CA GLN A 118 -10.79 -7.88 -2.13
C GLN A 118 -10.97 -7.52 -3.61
N PRO A 119 -11.52 -8.39 -4.46
CA PRO A 119 -11.78 -8.06 -5.86
C PRO A 119 -12.71 -6.85 -5.99
N ILE A 120 -12.39 -5.92 -6.89
CA ILE A 120 -13.30 -4.84 -7.28
C ILE A 120 -14.10 -5.35 -8.47
N THR A 121 -15.40 -5.56 -8.29
CA THR A 121 -16.30 -6.06 -9.33
C THR A 121 -17.34 -5.02 -9.70
N ALA A 122 -17.77 -5.02 -10.98
CA ALA A 122 -18.77 -4.07 -11.47
C ALA A 122 -20.22 -4.43 -11.09
N THR A 123 -20.43 -5.61 -10.49
CA THR A 123 -21.73 -6.13 -10.09
C THR A 123 -22.21 -5.60 -8.74
N GLU A 124 -21.32 -5.03 -7.94
CA GLU A 124 -21.64 -4.44 -6.65
C GLU A 124 -21.65 -2.92 -6.78
N GLU A 125 -22.84 -2.30 -6.74
CA GLU A 125 -23.08 -0.87 -7.03
C GLU A 125 -22.21 0.13 -6.23
N ASN A 126 -21.53 -0.31 -5.15
CA ASN A 126 -20.69 0.52 -4.28
C ASN A 126 -19.22 0.06 -4.17
N ASN A 127 -18.77 -0.92 -4.98
CA ASN A 127 -17.41 -1.46 -4.85
C ASN A 127 -16.38 -0.75 -5.76
N ILE A 128 -16.81 -0.07 -6.83
CA ILE A 128 -15.90 0.66 -7.72
C ILE A 128 -15.51 2.01 -7.07
N PRO A 129 -14.23 2.25 -6.76
CA PRO A 129 -13.78 3.53 -6.22
C PRO A 129 -14.02 4.67 -7.21
N ALA A 130 -14.46 5.83 -6.70
CA ALA A 130 -14.72 7.00 -7.54
C ALA A 130 -13.47 7.48 -8.31
N VAL A 131 -12.28 7.25 -7.75
CA VAL A 131 -11.00 7.63 -8.37
C VAL A 131 -9.90 6.62 -8.06
N ALA A 132 -9.00 6.44 -9.02
CA ALA A 132 -7.73 5.72 -8.85
C ALA A 132 -6.58 6.57 -9.37
N ILE A 133 -5.67 6.97 -8.49
CA ILE A 133 -4.62 7.93 -8.81
C ILE A 133 -3.24 7.29 -8.60
N HIS A 134 -2.42 7.28 -9.66
CA HIS A 134 -1.02 6.87 -9.59
C HIS A 134 -0.10 8.09 -9.59
N GLY A 135 0.67 8.27 -8.52
CA GLY A 135 1.64 9.35 -8.41
C GLY A 135 3.05 8.93 -8.80
N THR A 136 3.61 9.56 -9.83
CA THR A 136 4.96 9.27 -10.35
C THR A 136 5.86 10.51 -10.42
N THR A 137 7.12 10.31 -10.78
CA THR A 137 8.11 11.39 -10.98
C THR A 137 8.22 11.76 -12.45
N LYS A 138 8.73 12.95 -12.76
CA LYS A 138 8.91 13.43 -14.16
C LYS A 138 9.82 12.53 -14.99
N ASN A 139 10.85 11.94 -14.38
CA ASN A 139 11.74 11.01 -15.08
C ASN A 139 11.03 9.68 -15.38
N ALA A 140 10.30 9.14 -14.40
CA ALA A 140 9.52 7.91 -14.60
C ALA A 140 8.37 8.12 -15.60
N TRP A 141 7.78 9.32 -15.67
CA TRP A 141 6.77 9.66 -16.67
C TRP A 141 7.25 9.42 -18.11
N LYS A 142 8.47 9.85 -18.44
CA LYS A 142 9.05 9.60 -19.78
C LYS A 142 9.11 8.12 -20.13
N LEU A 143 9.44 7.29 -19.13
CA LEU A 143 9.49 5.83 -19.30
C LEU A 143 8.10 5.23 -19.46
N ILE A 144 7.11 5.71 -18.70
CA ILE A 144 5.70 5.29 -18.80
C ILE A 144 5.17 5.58 -20.22
N VAL A 145 5.46 6.77 -20.75
CA VAL A 145 5.08 7.12 -22.13
C VAL A 145 5.78 6.21 -23.13
N ALA A 146 7.09 6.01 -23.00
CA ALA A 146 7.86 5.15 -23.90
C ALA A 146 7.41 3.68 -23.85
N SER A 147 6.95 3.18 -22.70
CA SER A 147 6.41 1.83 -22.56
C SER A 147 4.92 1.71 -22.89
N GLY A 148 4.25 2.82 -23.23
CA GLY A 148 2.83 2.85 -23.56
C GLY A 148 1.86 2.72 -22.38
N GLY A 149 2.33 2.79 -21.13
CA GLY A 149 1.50 2.56 -19.95
C GLY A 149 2.24 2.30 -18.64
N LEU A 150 1.46 2.03 -17.59
CA LEU A 150 1.95 1.67 -16.26
C LEU A 150 2.25 0.17 -16.17
N LYS A 151 3.34 -0.19 -15.50
CA LYS A 151 3.71 -1.57 -15.18
C LYS A 151 3.92 -1.75 -13.68
N PRO A 152 3.75 -2.97 -13.12
CA PRO A 152 4.05 -3.26 -11.71
C PRO A 152 5.51 -3.00 -11.31
N MET A 153 6.42 -2.99 -12.31
CA MET A 153 7.87 -2.90 -12.12
C MET A 153 8.38 -4.05 -11.24
N GLY A 154 9.13 -3.76 -10.18
CA GLY A 154 9.64 -4.78 -9.25
C GLY A 154 8.63 -5.26 -8.20
N ARG A 155 7.34 -4.91 -8.31
CA ARG A 155 6.28 -5.34 -7.39
C ARG A 155 5.30 -6.28 -8.08
N ASN A 156 4.43 -6.90 -7.30
CA ASN A 156 3.33 -7.73 -7.84
C ASN A 156 2.30 -6.88 -8.59
N HIS A 157 1.99 -5.69 -8.08
CA HIS A 157 0.90 -4.85 -8.57
C HIS A 157 1.32 -3.40 -8.86
N ILE A 158 0.63 -2.77 -9.80
CA ILE A 158 0.51 -1.32 -9.94
C ILE A 158 -0.39 -0.83 -8.80
N HIS A 159 0.03 0.25 -8.13
CA HIS A 159 -0.69 0.79 -6.96
C HIS A 159 -1.33 2.13 -7.30
N PHE A 160 -2.57 2.31 -6.90
CA PHE A 160 -3.34 3.54 -7.04
C PHE A 160 -3.90 3.97 -5.68
N ALA A 161 -3.86 5.26 -5.40
CA ALA A 161 -4.55 5.84 -4.27
C ALA A 161 -6.03 6.03 -4.59
N PRO A 162 -6.97 5.72 -3.67
CA PRO A 162 -8.42 5.86 -3.87
C PRO A 162 -8.91 7.32 -3.82
N GLY A 163 -7.98 8.29 -3.94
CA GLY A 163 -8.20 9.72 -4.08
C GLY A 163 -9.33 10.33 -3.25
N LEU A 164 -9.06 10.57 -1.98
CA LEU A 164 -9.42 11.76 -1.18
C LEU A 164 -8.58 11.63 0.12
N PRO A 165 -8.22 12.73 0.81
CA PRO A 165 -7.71 12.61 2.18
C PRO A 165 -8.76 11.89 3.03
N ALA A 166 -8.32 11.03 3.96
CA ALA A 166 -9.20 10.32 4.87
C ALA A 166 -10.23 11.27 5.49
N GLU A 167 -11.47 10.83 5.55
CA GLU A 167 -12.61 11.52 6.19
C GLU A 167 -12.16 12.20 7.49
N GLY A 168 -12.36 13.52 7.56
CA GLY A 168 -11.97 14.31 8.74
C GLY A 168 -11.46 15.72 8.48
N LYS A 169 -11.40 16.19 7.23
CA LYS A 169 -11.30 17.63 6.92
C LYS A 169 -12.19 17.99 5.75
N GLU A 170 -13.49 18.00 6.01
CA GLU A 170 -14.37 18.97 5.36
C GLU A 170 -13.85 20.36 5.74
N LYS A 171 -12.97 20.91 4.91
CA LYS A 171 -12.93 22.36 4.78
C LYS A 171 -13.82 22.66 3.58
N GLU A 172 -15.03 23.05 3.94
CA GLU A 172 -15.91 23.83 3.09
C GLU A 172 -15.12 24.84 2.26
N LYS A 173 -15.50 24.91 0.99
CA LYS A 173 -15.51 26.05 0.07
C LYS A 173 -14.48 27.18 0.30
N GLU A 174 -13.89 27.58 -0.82
CA GLU A 174 -13.11 28.81 -1.03
C GLU A 174 -11.63 28.77 -0.61
N LYS A 175 -10.82 28.19 -1.50
CA LYS A 175 -9.58 28.80 -2.01
C LYS A 175 -9.01 27.93 -3.13
N GLU A 176 -9.23 28.36 -4.37
CA GLU A 176 -8.74 27.78 -5.64
C GLU A 176 -7.19 27.72 -5.79
N LYS A 177 -6.41 27.84 -4.71
CA LYS A 177 -4.94 27.96 -4.79
C LYS A 177 -4.15 26.89 -4.04
N GLU A 178 -4.78 26.01 -3.27
CA GLU A 178 -4.07 24.90 -2.63
C GLU A 178 -4.48 23.56 -3.23
N ILE A 179 -3.52 22.93 -3.91
CA ILE A 179 -3.67 21.64 -4.54
C ILE A 179 -3.86 20.58 -3.44
N PRO A 180 -4.97 19.83 -3.40
CA PRO A 180 -5.25 18.89 -2.31
C PRO A 180 -4.16 17.82 -2.23
N VAL A 181 -3.67 17.59 -1.00
CA VAL A 181 -2.72 16.51 -0.68
C VAL A 181 -3.46 15.19 -0.80
N ILE A 182 -3.07 14.34 -1.76
CA ILE A 182 -3.70 13.04 -1.97
C ILE A 182 -3.04 12.02 -1.06
N SER A 183 -3.81 11.46 -0.12
CA SER A 183 -3.35 10.38 0.75
C SER A 183 -2.84 9.18 -0.08
N GLY A 184 -1.83 8.49 0.43
CA GLY A 184 -1.18 7.38 -0.29
C GLY A 184 -0.08 7.78 -1.28
N ILE A 185 -0.11 8.99 -1.86
CA ILE A 185 0.90 9.47 -2.81
C ILE A 185 2.11 10.08 -2.08
N ARG A 186 3.32 9.89 -2.63
CA ARG A 186 4.55 10.49 -2.07
C ARG A 186 4.61 11.97 -2.42
N ALA A 187 5.05 12.84 -1.50
CA ALA A 187 5.24 14.27 -1.76
C ALA A 187 6.21 14.57 -2.94
N SER A 188 7.12 13.64 -3.22
CA SER A 188 8.05 13.69 -4.35
C SER A 188 7.41 13.33 -5.70
N SER A 189 6.22 12.71 -5.70
CA SER A 189 5.49 12.39 -6.92
C SER A 189 4.75 13.64 -7.39
N LYS A 190 5.25 14.24 -8.48
CA LYS A 190 4.71 15.48 -9.05
C LYS A 190 3.87 15.26 -10.30
N ILE A 191 3.93 14.07 -10.90
CA ILE A 191 3.04 13.70 -12.01
C ILE A 191 1.95 12.80 -11.44
N LEU A 192 0.68 13.15 -11.67
CA LEU A 192 -0.47 12.36 -11.23
C LEU A 192 -1.23 11.82 -12.43
N ILE A 193 -1.44 10.52 -12.44
CA ILE A 193 -2.17 9.79 -13.47
C ILE A 193 -3.50 9.37 -12.87
N TYR A 194 -4.59 9.89 -13.42
CA TYR A 194 -5.96 9.53 -13.10
C TYR A 194 -6.40 8.43 -14.05
N LEU A 195 -6.76 7.28 -13.49
CA LEU A 195 -7.18 6.11 -14.26
C LEU A 195 -8.71 6.09 -14.40
N ASP A 196 -9.17 5.82 -15.61
CA ASP A 196 -10.56 5.44 -15.87
C ASP A 196 -10.74 3.96 -15.52
N LEU A 197 -11.14 3.69 -14.27
CA LEU A 197 -11.33 2.34 -13.75
C LEU A 197 -12.42 1.59 -14.53
N ALA A 198 -13.55 2.24 -14.78
CA ALA A 198 -14.69 1.60 -15.46
C ALA A 198 -14.28 1.13 -16.86
N LYS A 199 -13.60 2.00 -17.62
CA LYS A 199 -13.11 1.67 -18.96
C LYS A 199 -12.04 0.57 -18.94
N ALA A 200 -11.13 0.60 -17.96
CA ALA A 200 -10.11 -0.45 -17.81
C ALA A 200 -10.75 -1.80 -17.46
N MET A 201 -11.72 -1.83 -16.54
CA MET A 201 -12.44 -3.04 -16.14
C MET A 201 -13.28 -3.63 -17.28
N GLN A 202 -13.95 -2.79 -18.07
CA GLN A 202 -14.67 -3.22 -19.28
C GLN A 202 -13.74 -3.86 -20.31
N ALA A 203 -12.47 -3.41 -20.38
CA ALA A 203 -11.44 -4.02 -21.20
C ALA A 203 -10.82 -5.29 -20.60
N GLY A 204 -11.34 -5.79 -19.47
CA GLY A 204 -10.90 -7.02 -18.82
C GLY A 204 -9.76 -6.85 -17.81
N ILE A 205 -9.31 -5.62 -17.53
CA ILE A 205 -8.27 -5.38 -16.52
C ILE A 205 -8.87 -5.59 -15.13
N LYS A 206 -8.23 -6.46 -14.34
CA LYS A 206 -8.67 -6.78 -12.99
C LYS A 206 -8.10 -5.79 -11.98
N PHE A 207 -8.91 -5.46 -10.99
CA PHE A 207 -8.54 -4.59 -9.88
C PHE A 207 -8.94 -5.23 -8.55
N TRP A 208 -8.18 -4.90 -7.53
CA TRP A 208 -8.45 -5.29 -6.15
C TRP A 208 -8.24 -4.12 -5.21
N ARG A 209 -8.83 -4.23 -4.01
CA ARG A 209 -8.67 -3.30 -2.90
C ARG A 209 -7.99 -4.02 -1.75
N SER A 210 -6.91 -3.44 -1.22
CA SER A 210 -6.30 -3.90 0.03
C SER A 210 -7.09 -3.42 1.25
N ASP A 211 -6.82 -4.00 2.42
CA ASP A 211 -7.44 -3.62 3.70
C ASP A 211 -7.36 -2.12 4.01
N ASN A 212 -6.28 -1.45 3.59
CA ASN A 212 -6.10 -0.02 3.80
C ASN A 212 -6.62 0.86 2.64
N GLY A 213 -7.42 0.28 1.74
CA GLY A 213 -8.08 0.97 0.64
C GLY A 213 -7.21 1.28 -0.58
N VAL A 214 -5.96 0.81 -0.63
CA VAL A 214 -5.14 0.96 -1.84
C VAL A 214 -5.70 0.08 -2.96
N ILE A 215 -5.81 0.66 -4.14
CA ILE A 215 -6.29 -0.04 -5.33
C ILE A 215 -5.09 -0.64 -6.05
N LEU A 216 -5.21 -1.89 -6.46
CA LEU A 216 -4.12 -2.71 -7.00
C LEU A 216 -4.55 -3.35 -8.31
N SER A 217 -3.63 -3.47 -9.25
CA SER A 217 -3.85 -4.21 -10.49
C SER A 217 -2.55 -4.78 -11.03
N GLU A 218 -2.60 -5.98 -11.60
CA GLU A 218 -1.47 -6.60 -12.28
C GLU A 218 -1.25 -6.01 -13.68
N GLY A 219 -2.27 -5.37 -14.24
CA GLY A 219 -2.35 -4.97 -15.65
C GLY A 219 -3.10 -5.99 -16.50
N ASP A 220 -2.96 -5.85 -17.82
CA ASP A 220 -3.41 -6.84 -18.79
C ASP A 220 -2.52 -8.11 -18.77
N GLU A 221 -2.70 -9.00 -19.73
CA GLU A 221 -1.89 -10.21 -19.91
C GLU A 221 -0.38 -9.96 -20.05
N ASN A 222 0.02 -8.74 -20.42
CA ASN A 222 1.40 -8.28 -20.53
C ASN A 222 1.88 -7.52 -19.29
N GLY A 223 1.06 -7.45 -18.23
CA GLY A 223 1.33 -6.68 -17.03
C GLY A 223 1.35 -5.17 -17.27
N LEU A 224 0.55 -4.68 -18.22
CA LEU A 224 0.48 -3.28 -18.62
C LEU A 224 -0.91 -2.69 -18.39
N ILE A 225 -0.98 -1.48 -17.86
CA ILE A 225 -2.17 -0.64 -17.97
C ILE A 225 -1.87 0.45 -18.98
N SER A 226 -2.46 0.30 -20.17
CA SER A 226 -2.28 1.21 -21.30
C SER A 226 -2.66 2.66 -20.96
N MET A 227 -1.92 3.61 -21.54
CA MET A 227 -2.23 5.04 -21.47
C MET A 227 -3.62 5.38 -22.01
N HIS A 228 -4.22 4.51 -22.84
CA HIS A 228 -5.59 4.67 -23.33
C HIS A 228 -6.65 4.71 -22.21
N PHE A 229 -6.33 4.16 -21.04
CA PHE A 229 -7.17 4.18 -19.85
C PHE A 229 -6.88 5.38 -18.94
N PHE A 230 -5.91 6.23 -19.28
CA PHE A 230 -5.63 7.41 -18.48
C PHE A 230 -6.67 8.47 -18.80
N GLN A 231 -7.63 8.65 -17.89
CA GLN A 231 -8.63 9.71 -17.97
C GLN A 231 -7.94 11.07 -18.08
N ARG A 232 -6.90 11.29 -17.27
CA ARG A 232 -6.13 12.53 -17.25
C ARG A 232 -4.76 12.36 -16.61
N VAL A 233 -3.77 13.12 -17.08
CA VAL A 233 -2.46 13.24 -16.41
C VAL A 233 -2.15 14.70 -16.10
N GLU A 234 -1.80 14.99 -14.85
CA GLU A 234 -1.41 16.32 -14.39
C GLU A 234 0.09 16.39 -14.04
N ASP A 235 0.79 17.41 -14.52
CA ASP A 235 2.14 17.79 -14.08
C ASP A 235 2.07 18.90 -13.03
N ARG A 236 2.21 18.54 -11.75
CA ARG A 236 2.22 19.44 -10.59
C ARG A 236 3.62 19.95 -10.21
N THR A 237 4.56 20.01 -11.15
CA THR A 237 5.92 20.52 -10.85
C THR A 237 6.00 22.03 -10.71
N LYS A 238 5.06 22.79 -11.29
CA LYS A 238 5.02 24.26 -11.18
C LYS A 238 3.95 24.69 -10.17
N GLU A 239 4.27 25.71 -9.36
CA GLU A 239 3.29 26.38 -8.50
C GLU A 239 2.32 27.20 -9.35
N GLY A 240 1.01 27.10 -9.08
CA GLY A 240 -0.03 27.87 -9.79
C GLY A 240 -0.96 27.09 -10.73
N GLY A 241 -0.84 25.76 -10.80
CA GLY A 241 -1.74 24.90 -11.58
C GLY A 241 -0.95 23.94 -12.47
N GLY A 242 -1.24 22.64 -12.35
CA GLY A 242 -0.49 21.62 -13.08
C GLY A 242 -0.86 21.58 -14.56
N ALA A 243 0.14 21.46 -15.45
CA ALA A 243 -0.12 21.28 -16.88
C ALA A 243 -0.80 19.93 -17.11
N ILE A 244 -1.83 19.89 -17.96
CA ILE A 244 -2.46 18.63 -18.36
C ILE A 244 -1.61 18.02 -19.47
N LEU A 245 -1.05 16.84 -19.22
CA LEU A 245 -0.23 16.11 -20.19
C LEU A 245 -1.06 15.13 -21.03
N ILE A 246 -2.14 14.59 -20.46
CA ILE A 246 -3.07 13.68 -21.13
C ILE A 246 -4.49 14.05 -20.76
N ARG A 247 -5.39 13.92 -21.74
CA ARG A 247 -6.84 13.95 -21.54
C ARG A 247 -7.49 12.85 -22.38
N ASP A 248 -8.36 12.06 -21.75
CA ASP A 248 -9.13 10.98 -22.37
C ASP A 248 -8.27 10.00 -23.19
N GLY A 249 -7.11 9.62 -22.63
CA GLY A 249 -6.15 8.70 -23.25
C GLY A 249 -5.30 9.29 -24.38
N LYS A 250 -5.40 10.60 -24.66
CA LYS A 250 -4.60 11.28 -25.69
C LYS A 250 -3.58 12.23 -25.07
N LEU A 251 -2.34 12.17 -25.58
CA LEU A 251 -1.25 13.08 -25.21
C LEU A 251 -1.54 14.48 -25.79
N LEU A 252 -1.34 15.52 -24.96
CA LEU A 252 -1.50 16.93 -25.33
C LEU A 252 -0.15 17.58 -25.64
#